data_AF-A0A6G1ERV1-F1
#
_entry.id   AF-A0A6G1ERV1-F1
#
_cell.length_a   1.000
_cell.length_b   1.000
_cell.length_c   1.000
_cell.angle_alpha   90.00
_cell.angle_beta   90.00
_cell.angle_gamma   90.00
#
_symmetry.space_group_name_H-M   'P 1'
#
loop_
_entity.id
_entity.type
_entity.pdbx_description
1 polymer ?
#
loop_
_entity_poly.entity_id
_entity_poly.type
_entity_poly.pdbx_seq_one_letter_code
_entity_poly.pdbx_strand_id
1 'polypeptide(L)'
;MPAAAGTRANQAPSFVSPPHGGSENLDIDHDDYPQRYHTLSNLLGDDEVPGHAIHELVDGKLHLQVSEELANFKEAESHARWLAAMQVEMDSILENHTWHLTDLPADFGLVRVGNFA
;
A
#
# COMPACT_ATOMS: atom_id res chain seq x y z
N MET A 1 -2.68 27.81 -48.11
CA MET A 1 -1.43 27.44 -47.40
C MET A 1 -1.66 26.05 -46.83
N PRO A 2 -0.92 25.00 -47.20
CA PRO A 2 -1.15 23.68 -46.63
C PRO A 2 -0.58 23.65 -45.20
N ALA A 3 -1.38 23.13 -44.27
CA ALA A 3 -0.94 22.82 -42.92
C ALA A 3 0.02 21.62 -42.99
N ALA A 4 1.26 21.81 -42.54
CA ALA A 4 2.19 20.71 -42.37
C ALA A 4 1.67 19.81 -41.24
N ALA A 5 1.19 18.63 -41.59
CA ALA A 5 0.94 17.56 -40.64
C ALA A 5 2.29 17.13 -40.04
N GLY A 6 2.59 17.59 -38.83
CA GLY A 6 3.70 17.10 -38.04
C GLY A 6 3.42 15.66 -37.62
N THR A 7 3.81 14.71 -38.48
CA THR A 7 3.93 13.31 -38.05
C THR A 7 5.18 13.25 -37.16
N ARG A 8 5.02 13.19 -35.83
CA ARG A 8 6.13 12.85 -34.94
C ARG A 8 5.91 11.45 -34.39
N ALA A 9 6.90 10.61 -34.68
CA ALA A 9 6.89 9.18 -34.42
C ALA A 9 6.65 8.86 -32.94
N ASN A 10 5.87 7.81 -32.73
CA ASN A 10 5.70 7.06 -31.49
C ASN A 10 7.10 6.61 -31.00
N GLN A 11 7.79 7.42 -30.20
CA GLN A 11 9.11 7.06 -29.66
C GLN A 11 8.90 6.08 -28.49
N ALA A 12 9.54 4.91 -28.58
CA ALA A 12 9.52 3.97 -27.47
C ALA A 12 10.22 4.62 -26.24
N PRO A 13 9.62 4.52 -25.04
CA PRO A 13 10.18 5.13 -23.84
C PRO A 13 11.55 4.54 -23.51
N SER A 14 12.51 5.41 -23.19
CA SER A 14 13.89 5.02 -22.82
C SER A 14 14.05 4.87 -21.32
N PHE A 15 14.93 3.94 -20.91
CA PHE A 15 15.28 3.76 -19.51
C PHE A 15 16.17 4.88 -18.99
N VAL A 16 15.97 5.26 -17.73
CA VAL A 16 16.78 6.24 -17.00
C VAL A 16 17.29 5.64 -15.68
N SER A 17 18.28 6.30 -15.08
CA SER A 17 18.72 5.96 -13.72
C SER A 17 17.69 6.43 -12.69
N PRO A 18 17.54 5.70 -11.57
CA PRO A 18 16.69 6.16 -10.48
C PRO A 18 17.19 7.47 -9.87
N PRO A 19 16.30 8.25 -9.23
CA PRO A 19 16.72 9.28 -8.30
C PRO A 19 17.58 8.67 -7.17
N HIS A 20 18.33 9.51 -6.45
CA HIS A 20 19.13 9.03 -5.32
C HIS A 20 18.23 8.29 -4.30
N GLY A 21 18.60 7.05 -3.94
CA GLY A 21 17.78 6.20 -3.07
C GLY A 21 16.57 5.54 -3.75
N GLY A 22 16.44 5.57 -5.08
CA GLY A 22 15.32 4.92 -5.76
C GLY A 22 15.39 3.39 -5.78
N SER A 23 16.59 2.82 -5.61
CA SER A 23 16.83 1.37 -5.71
C SER A 23 16.77 0.63 -4.36
N GLU A 24 16.66 1.33 -3.24
CA GLU A 24 16.65 0.77 -1.87
C GLU A 24 15.25 0.39 -1.37
N ASN A 25 14.19 0.73 -2.11
CA ASN A 25 12.79 0.50 -1.71
C ASN A 25 12.20 -0.80 -2.29
N LEU A 26 13.01 -1.85 -2.45
CA LEU A 26 12.54 -3.16 -2.91
C LEU A 26 12.12 -4.04 -1.72
N ASP A 27 11.03 -4.77 -1.90
CA ASP A 27 10.56 -5.78 -0.96
C ASP A 27 11.35 -7.10 -1.10
N ILE A 28 11.06 -8.04 -0.19
CA ILE A 28 11.79 -9.31 -0.05
C ILE A 28 11.51 -10.29 -1.20
N ASP A 29 10.43 -10.07 -1.95
CA ASP A 29 9.95 -10.87 -3.07
C ASP A 29 10.35 -10.29 -4.44
N HIS A 30 11.21 -9.27 -4.50
CA HIS A 30 11.71 -8.76 -5.77
C HIS A 30 12.56 -9.82 -6.50
N ASP A 31 12.03 -10.34 -7.62
CA ASP A 31 12.59 -11.43 -8.45
C ASP A 31 13.89 -11.06 -9.20
N ASP A 32 14.96 -10.56 -8.55
CA ASP A 32 16.32 -10.29 -9.10
C ASP A 32 16.41 -9.56 -10.47
N TYR A 33 15.30 -9.06 -11.01
CA TYR A 33 15.25 -8.47 -12.34
C TYR A 33 15.78 -7.03 -12.25
N PRO A 34 16.55 -6.58 -13.27
CA PRO A 34 17.02 -5.21 -13.31
C PRO A 34 15.85 -4.23 -13.30
N GLN A 35 15.89 -3.28 -12.37
CA GLN A 35 14.90 -2.21 -12.29
C GLN A 35 14.96 -1.34 -13.56
N ARG A 36 13.80 -0.98 -14.08
CA ARG A 36 13.65 -0.21 -15.33
C ARG A 36 12.87 1.06 -15.03
N TYR A 37 13.57 2.17 -14.89
CA TYR A 37 12.93 3.45 -14.60
C TYR A 37 12.67 4.24 -15.88
N HIS A 38 11.56 4.97 -15.90
CA HIS A 38 11.21 5.93 -16.94
C HIS A 38 10.82 7.24 -16.28
N THR A 39 11.08 8.37 -16.96
CA THR A 39 10.49 9.65 -16.54
C THR A 39 9.04 9.71 -17.00
N LEU A 40 8.19 10.43 -16.27
CA LEU A 40 6.79 10.65 -16.69
C LEU A 40 6.73 11.29 -18.08
N SER A 41 7.63 12.23 -18.37
CA SER A 41 7.76 12.85 -19.69
C SER A 41 8.10 11.85 -20.80
N ASN A 42 8.93 10.83 -20.52
CA ASN A 42 9.23 9.77 -21.48
C ASN A 42 8.01 8.88 -21.79
N LEU A 43 7.06 8.75 -20.85
CA LEU A 43 5.86 7.92 -21.02
C LEU A 43 4.69 8.69 -21.64
N LEU A 44 4.51 9.95 -21.22
CA LEU A 44 3.38 10.80 -21.63
C LEU A 44 3.64 11.57 -22.93
N GLY A 45 4.90 11.73 -23.33
CA GLY A 45 5.27 12.57 -24.47
C GLY A 45 5.09 14.07 -24.20
N ASP A 46 5.19 14.88 -25.25
CA ASP A 46 4.97 16.34 -25.19
C ASP A 46 3.47 16.72 -25.18
N ASP A 47 2.58 15.75 -24.99
CA ASP A 47 1.14 15.98 -25.07
C ASP A 47 0.67 16.83 -23.87
N GLU A 48 -0.29 17.72 -24.12
CA GLU A 48 -0.81 18.59 -23.07
C GLU A 48 -1.46 17.70 -22.01
N VAL A 49 -0.87 17.65 -20.80
CA VAL A 49 -1.42 16.87 -19.69
C VAL A 49 -2.87 17.30 -19.54
N PRO A 50 -3.86 16.41 -19.78
CA PRO A 50 -5.25 16.75 -19.51
C PRO A 50 -5.25 17.15 -18.04
N GLY A 51 -5.56 18.43 -17.77
CA GLY A 51 -5.43 18.98 -16.42
C GLY A 51 -6.09 18.04 -15.41
N HIS A 52 -5.58 18.04 -14.17
CA HIS A 52 -6.04 17.16 -13.09
C HIS A 52 -7.53 16.83 -13.24
N ALA A 53 -7.83 15.54 -13.47
CA ALA A 53 -9.21 15.11 -13.53
C ALA A 53 -9.88 15.60 -12.25
N ILE A 54 -10.97 16.37 -12.40
CA ILE A 54 -11.77 16.76 -11.26
C ILE A 54 -12.41 15.47 -10.76
N HIS A 55 -11.75 14.82 -9.81
CA HIS A 55 -12.38 13.81 -8.99
C HIS A 55 -13.31 14.58 -8.07
N GLU A 56 -14.60 14.64 -8.45
CA GLU A 56 -15.65 14.98 -7.49
C GLU A 56 -15.60 13.87 -6.43
N LEU A 57 -14.84 14.13 -5.37
CA LEU A 57 -14.87 13.31 -4.17
C LEU A 57 -16.30 13.44 -3.66
N VAL A 58 -17.14 12.46 -4.00
CA VAL A 58 -18.46 12.33 -3.41
C VAL A 58 -18.26 12.43 -1.90
N ASP A 59 -18.92 13.41 -1.30
CA ASP A 59 -18.82 13.71 0.13
C ASP A 59 -18.95 12.39 0.92
N GLY A 60 -17.85 11.95 1.54
CA GLY A 60 -17.78 10.70 2.30
C GLY A 60 -17.07 9.49 1.67
N LYS A 61 -16.33 9.59 0.55
CA LYS A 61 -15.58 8.44 -0.02
C LYS A 61 -14.05 8.61 -0.13
N LEU A 62 -13.45 9.27 0.86
CA LEU A 62 -12.03 9.05 1.18
C LEU A 62 -11.93 8.59 2.63
N HIS A 63 -11.98 7.27 2.85
CA HIS A 63 -11.74 6.65 4.17
C HIS A 63 -10.24 6.55 4.45
N LEU A 64 -9.53 7.68 4.44
CA LEU A 64 -8.15 7.71 4.92
C LEU A 64 -8.17 7.65 6.45
N GLN A 65 -8.25 6.44 6.99
CA GLN A 65 -8.10 6.23 8.43
C GLN A 65 -6.61 6.28 8.77
N VAL A 66 -6.11 7.47 9.08
CA VAL A 66 -4.82 7.63 9.77
C VAL A 66 -5.04 7.23 11.23
N SER A 67 -5.00 5.93 11.52
CA SER A 67 -4.80 5.47 12.88
C SER A 67 -3.30 5.35 13.12
N GLU A 68 -2.81 5.91 14.21
CA GLU A 68 -1.53 5.47 14.75
C GLU A 68 -1.67 3.98 15.07
N GLU A 69 -0.84 3.13 14.45
CA GLU A 69 -0.77 1.72 14.83
C GLU A 69 -0.14 1.65 16.22
N LEU A 70 -0.93 1.22 17.21
CA LEU A 70 -0.49 1.04 18.58
C LEU A 70 0.56 -0.07 18.61
N ALA A 71 1.78 0.26 19.05
CA ALA A 71 2.95 -0.61 18.88
C ALA A 71 2.90 -1.86 19.78
N ASN A 72 2.06 -1.89 20.80
CA ASN A 72 1.93 -3.00 21.73
C ASN A 72 0.54 -3.11 22.37
N PHE A 73 0.23 -4.29 22.89
CA PHE A 73 -1.05 -4.58 23.54
C PHE A 73 -1.36 -3.69 24.75
N LYS A 74 -0.35 -3.38 25.58
CA LYS A 74 -0.50 -2.59 26.81
C LYS A 74 -0.93 -1.14 26.53
N GLU A 75 -0.47 -0.59 25.41
CA GLU A 75 -0.93 0.70 24.92
C GLU A 75 -2.36 0.59 24.36
N ALA A 76 -2.64 -0.47 23.62
CA ALA A 76 -3.93 -0.68 22.99
C ALA A 76 -5.08 -0.99 23.96
N GLU A 77 -4.83 -1.74 25.05
CA GLU A 77 -5.85 -2.07 26.05
C GLU A 77 -6.40 -0.85 26.78
N SER A 78 -5.66 0.26 26.80
CA SER A 78 -6.13 1.53 27.38
C SER A 78 -7.12 2.28 26.48
N HIS A 79 -7.20 1.92 25.19
CA HIS A 79 -8.03 2.59 24.19
C HIS A 79 -9.42 1.95 24.10
N ALA A 80 -10.41 2.54 24.78
CA ALA A 80 -11.79 2.03 24.80
C ALA A 80 -12.40 1.83 23.39
N ARG A 81 -12.10 2.72 22.44
CA ARG A 81 -12.57 2.59 21.04
C ARG A 81 -11.97 1.36 20.34
N TRP A 82 -10.70 1.06 20.64
CA TRP A 82 -9.99 -0.08 20.05
C TRP A 82 -10.53 -1.39 20.64
N LEU A 83 -10.75 -1.44 21.96
CA LEU A 83 -11.40 -2.58 22.61
C LEU A 83 -12.79 -2.86 22.05
N ALA A 84 -13.61 -1.82 21.86
CA ALA A 84 -14.94 -1.98 21.28
C ALA A 84 -14.88 -2.51 19.84
N ALA A 85 -13.98 -1.99 19.01
CA ALA A 85 -13.79 -2.48 17.64
C ALA A 85 -13.28 -3.93 17.61
N MET A 86 -12.34 -4.28 18.48
CA MET A 86 -11.82 -5.64 18.59
C MET A 86 -12.91 -6.62 19.03
N GLN A 87 -13.80 -6.22 19.93
CA GLN A 87 -14.93 -7.07 20.32
C GLN A 87 -15.87 -7.33 19.16
N VAL A 88 -16.22 -6.29 18.38
CA VAL A 88 -17.06 -6.44 17.18
C VAL A 88 -16.41 -7.39 16.17
N GLU A 89 -15.10 -7.28 15.97
CA GLU A 89 -14.35 -8.18 15.08
C GLU A 89 -14.42 -9.62 15.59
N MET A 90 -14.13 -9.86 16.87
CA MET A 90 -14.19 -11.19 17.48
C MET A 90 -15.58 -11.81 17.35
N ASP A 91 -16.64 -11.02 17.58
CA ASP A 91 -18.03 -11.47 17.43
C ASP A 91 -18.30 -11.87 15.97
N SER A 92 -17.82 -11.09 15.00
CA SER A 92 -18.00 -11.37 13.57
C SER A 92 -17.27 -12.64 13.11
N ILE A 93 -16.08 -12.91 13.67
CA ILE A 93 -15.29 -14.12 13.39
C ILE A 93 -16.04 -15.35 13.92
N LEU A 94 -16.62 -15.24 15.12
CA LEU A 94 -17.42 -16.31 15.72
C LEU A 94 -18.71 -16.56 14.93
N GLU A 95 -19.39 -15.49 14.49
CA GLU A 95 -20.64 -15.58 13.73
C GLU A 95 -20.44 -16.20 12.34
N ASN A 96 -19.35 -15.84 11.64
CA ASN A 96 -19.09 -16.33 10.29
C ASN A 96 -18.56 -17.78 10.27
N HIS A 97 -18.20 -18.34 11.43
CA HIS A 97 -17.65 -19.70 11.58
C HIS A 97 -16.44 -20.00 10.67
N THR A 98 -15.74 -18.96 10.20
CA THR A 98 -14.61 -19.07 9.27
C THR A 98 -13.34 -19.57 9.97
N TRP A 99 -13.25 -19.40 11.29
CA TRP A 99 -12.07 -19.73 12.09
C TRP A 99 -12.43 -20.69 13.22
N HIS A 100 -11.50 -21.60 13.55
CA HIS A 100 -11.59 -22.48 14.71
C HIS A 100 -10.30 -22.36 15.53
N LEU A 101 -10.44 -22.32 16.86
CA LEU A 101 -9.29 -22.32 17.76
C LEU A 101 -8.62 -23.69 17.71
N THR A 102 -7.31 -23.73 17.48
CA THR A 102 -6.51 -24.95 17.50
C THR A 102 -5.49 -24.87 18.63
N ASP A 103 -5.15 -26.03 19.20
CA ASP A 103 -4.04 -26.13 20.13
C ASP A 103 -2.72 -25.83 19.40
N LEU A 104 -1.82 -25.15 20.11
CA LEU A 104 -0.47 -24.92 19.61
C LEU A 104 0.27 -26.26 19.60
N PRO A 105 0.91 -26.68 18.49
CA PRO A 105 1.61 -27.96 18.46
C PRO A 105 2.80 -27.97 19.43
N ALA A 106 3.04 -29.11 20.07
CA ALA A 106 3.95 -29.25 21.23
C ALA A 106 5.43 -28.93 20.92
N ASP A 107 5.79 -28.94 19.64
CA ASP A 107 7.11 -28.63 19.07
C ASP A 107 7.32 -27.13 18.80
N PHE A 108 6.26 -26.32 18.81
CA PHE A 108 6.38 -24.87 18.87
C PHE A 108 6.52 -24.48 20.35
N GLY A 109 7.77 -24.37 20.81
CA GLY A 109 8.07 -23.90 22.16
C GLY A 109 7.28 -22.63 22.49
N LEU A 110 6.86 -22.50 23.76
CA LEU A 110 6.11 -21.35 24.30
C LEU A 110 6.41 -20.09 23.50
N VAL A 111 5.39 -19.53 22.83
CA VAL A 111 5.46 -18.14 22.36
C VAL A 111 5.59 -17.30 23.62
N ARG A 112 6.84 -17.06 24.03
CA ARG A 112 7.15 -16.17 25.12
C ARG A 112 6.87 -14.79 24.58
N VAL A 113 5.64 -14.31 24.79
CA VAL A 113 5.32 -12.90 24.70
C VAL A 113 6.31 -12.22 25.64
N GLY A 114 7.31 -11.54 25.07
CA GLY A 114 8.32 -10.84 25.83
C GLY A 114 7.62 -9.86 26.76
N ASN A 115 8.02 -9.82 28.02
CA ASN A 115 7.53 -8.82 28.97
C ASN A 115 7.77 -7.43 28.38
N PHE A 116 6.68 -6.73 28.05
CA PHE A 116 6.72 -5.30 27.79
C PHE A 116 6.92 -4.59 29.14
N ALA A 117 8.18 -4.30 29.46
CA ALA A 117 8.56 -3.41 30.55
C ALA A 117 8.10 -1.98 30.24
#